data_AF-A0A973HCZ5-F1
#
_entry.id   AF-A0A973HCZ5-F1
#
_cell.length_a   1.000
_cell.length_b   1.000
_cell.length_c   1.000
_cell.angle_alpha   90.00
_cell.angle_beta   90.00
_cell.angle_gamma   90.00
#
_symmetry.space_group_name_H-M   'P 1'
#
loop_
_entity.id
_entity.type
_entity.pdbx_description
1 polymer ?
#
loop_
_entity_poly.entity_id
_entity_poly.type
_entity_poly.pdbx_seq_one_letter_code
_entity_poly.pdbx_strand_id
1 'polypeptide(L)'
;MIMQDKMSQSGLLVQMNKNASENSANEQISVRLKQERKRIGLSQTNFCDAIDTALSSYVKYEQGKRSIPADKLLGLEKTGADVCFILTGKRVTHPEGHIEKRFAELDQHAQQIVQELITLLLKD
;
A
#
# COMPACT_ATOMS: atom_id res chain seq x y z
N MET A 1 4.12 47.53 -25.47
CA MET A 1 3.35 46.85 -24.41
C MET A 1 3.17 45.35 -24.73
N ILE A 2 4.25 44.56 -24.91
CA ILE A 2 4.19 43.07 -24.98
C ILE A 2 5.58 42.46 -24.62
N MET A 3 6.24 42.92 -23.55
CA MET A 3 7.56 42.37 -23.17
C MET A 3 7.72 41.98 -21.69
N GLN A 4 6.72 42.20 -20.85
CA GLN A 4 6.79 41.82 -19.42
C GLN A 4 6.09 40.49 -19.09
N ASP A 5 5.32 39.90 -20.01
CA ASP A 5 4.48 38.73 -19.71
C ASP A 5 5.14 37.36 -20.03
N LYS A 6 6.19 37.33 -20.87
CA LYS A 6 6.89 36.08 -21.22
C LYS A 6 7.85 35.56 -20.12
N MET A 7 8.34 36.41 -19.23
CA MET A 7 9.21 35.98 -18.12
C MET A 7 8.43 35.37 -16.93
N SER A 8 7.15 35.71 -16.78
CA SER A 8 6.27 35.13 -15.75
C SER A 8 5.89 33.68 -16.07
N GLN A 9 5.56 33.40 -17.35
CA GLN A 9 5.17 32.07 -17.82
C GLN A 9 6.32 31.05 -17.79
N SER A 10 7.57 31.47 -18.04
CA SER A 10 8.75 30.59 -17.90
C SER A 10 9.03 30.21 -16.45
N GLY A 11 8.86 31.14 -15.50
CA GLY A 11 8.95 30.84 -14.07
C GLY A 11 7.86 29.86 -13.62
N LEU A 12 6.64 30.02 -14.13
CA LEU A 12 5.50 29.14 -13.86
C LEU A 12 5.71 27.73 -14.43
N LEU A 13 6.23 27.62 -15.67
CA LEU A 13 6.57 26.34 -16.31
C LEU A 13 7.71 25.61 -15.58
N VAL A 14 8.73 26.34 -15.10
CA VAL A 14 9.82 25.78 -14.29
C VAL A 14 9.33 25.30 -12.91
N GLN A 15 8.40 26.04 -12.28
CA GLN A 15 7.77 25.64 -11.02
C GLN A 15 6.85 24.42 -11.20
N MET A 16 6.06 24.37 -12.27
CA MET A 16 5.20 23.23 -12.60
C MET A 16 6.01 21.95 -12.88
N ASN A 17 7.16 22.07 -13.56
CA ASN A 17 8.01 20.92 -13.89
C ASN A 17 8.85 20.43 -12.69
N LYS A 18 9.24 21.33 -11.76
CA LYS A 18 9.83 20.95 -10.47
C LYS A 18 8.84 20.16 -9.59
N ASN A 19 7.59 20.62 -9.53
CA ASN A 19 6.55 19.99 -8.71
C ASN A 19 6.15 18.59 -9.21
N ALA A 20 6.23 18.33 -10.52
CA ALA A 20 5.98 17.01 -11.10
C ALA A 20 7.15 16.02 -10.89
N SER A 21 8.36 16.53 -10.64
CA SER A 21 9.61 15.76 -10.53
C SER A 21 10.04 15.45 -9.09
N GLU A 22 9.36 16.00 -8.07
CA GLU A 22 9.74 15.87 -6.64
C GLU A 22 8.66 15.18 -5.78
N ASN A 23 7.99 14.14 -6.28
CA ASN A 23 7.28 13.25 -5.38
C ASN A 23 8.31 12.42 -4.59
N SER A 24 8.69 12.94 -3.42
CA SER A 24 9.60 12.24 -2.49
C SER A 24 9.11 10.82 -2.24
N ALA A 25 10.02 9.88 -1.99
CA ALA A 25 9.65 8.49 -1.68
C ALA A 25 8.60 8.41 -0.56
N ASN A 26 8.65 9.35 0.40
CA ASN A 26 7.68 9.45 1.48
C ASN A 26 6.27 9.85 1.02
N GLU A 27 6.16 10.79 0.08
CA GLU A 27 4.89 11.21 -0.53
C GLU A 27 4.23 10.04 -1.26
N GLN A 28 5.03 9.24 -1.97
CA GLN A 28 4.51 8.07 -2.69
C GLN A 28 4.04 6.98 -1.73
N ILE A 29 4.80 6.72 -0.66
CA ILE A 29 4.44 5.76 0.39
C ILE A 29 3.18 6.21 1.13
N SER A 30 3.03 7.50 1.46
CA SER A 30 1.85 8.01 2.18
C SER A 30 0.56 7.84 1.38
N VAL A 31 0.61 8.12 0.08
CA VAL A 31 -0.51 7.92 -0.85
C VAL A 31 -0.90 6.45 -0.88
N ARG A 32 0.07 5.54 -1.03
CA ARG A 32 -0.19 4.10 -1.10
C ARG A 32 -0.65 3.51 0.23
N LEU A 33 -0.14 3.99 1.36
CA LEU A 33 -0.61 3.64 2.69
C LEU A 33 -2.10 3.92 2.83
N LYS A 34 -2.54 5.12 2.41
CA LYS A 34 -3.95 5.51 2.43
C LYS A 34 -4.79 4.69 1.45
N GLN A 35 -4.28 4.41 0.26
CA GLN A 35 -4.95 3.54 -0.72
C GLN A 35 -5.17 2.14 -0.14
N GLU A 36 -4.15 1.59 0.52
CA GLU A 36 -4.20 0.22 1.02
C GLU A 36 -5.13 0.07 2.22
N ARG A 37 -5.11 1.03 3.16
CA ARG A 37 -6.11 1.08 4.23
C ARG A 37 -7.54 1.14 3.68
N LYS A 38 -7.77 1.99 2.66
CA LYS A 38 -9.08 2.11 2.02
C LYS A 38 -9.50 0.82 1.31
N ARG A 39 -8.57 0.13 0.64
CA ARG A 39 -8.84 -1.14 -0.05
C ARG A 39 -9.39 -2.19 0.92
N ILE A 40 -8.82 -2.29 2.12
CA ILE A 40 -9.27 -3.24 3.13
C ILE A 40 -10.45 -2.74 3.97
N GLY A 41 -10.96 -1.53 3.71
CA GLY A 41 -12.16 -1.00 4.35
C GLY A 41 -11.99 -0.50 5.79
N LEU A 42 -10.77 -0.31 6.28
CA LEU A 42 -10.54 0.13 7.66
C LEU A 42 -10.54 1.66 7.83
N SER A 43 -11.07 2.13 8.96
CA SER A 43 -10.95 3.53 9.42
C SER A 43 -9.51 3.83 9.81
N GLN A 44 -9.13 5.12 9.90
CA GLN A 44 -7.79 5.49 10.39
C GLN A 44 -7.57 4.99 11.82
N THR A 45 -8.59 5.07 12.68
CA THR A 45 -8.54 4.58 14.08
C THR A 45 -8.26 3.08 14.13
N ASN A 46 -9.00 2.26 13.38
CA ASN A 46 -8.80 0.80 13.41
C ASN A 46 -7.40 0.40 12.91
N PHE A 47 -6.86 1.16 11.94
CA PHE A 47 -5.50 0.96 11.44
C PHE A 47 -4.45 1.35 12.48
N CYS A 48 -4.73 2.36 13.32
CA CYS A 48 -3.87 2.77 14.42
C CYS A 48 -3.82 1.72 15.53
N ASP A 49 -4.98 1.17 15.89
CA ASP A 49 -5.09 0.12 16.91
C ASP A 49 -4.29 -1.13 16.50
N ALA A 50 -4.30 -1.48 15.21
CA ALA A 50 -3.56 -2.63 14.68
C ALA A 50 -2.02 -2.51 14.80
N ILE A 51 -1.50 -1.28 14.87
CA ILE A 51 -0.05 -1.01 14.91
C ILE A 51 0.38 -0.35 16.21
N ASP A 52 -0.51 -0.25 17.20
CA ASP A 52 -0.27 0.44 18.47
C ASP A 52 0.37 1.82 18.25
N THR A 53 -0.39 2.72 17.61
CA THR A 53 0.06 4.11 17.39
C THR A 53 -1.05 5.11 17.65
N ALA A 54 -0.69 6.33 18.04
CA ALA A 54 -1.66 7.40 18.18
C ALA A 54 -2.21 7.85 16.82
N LEU A 55 -3.51 8.13 16.75
CA LEU A 55 -4.17 8.65 15.53
C LEU A 55 -3.47 9.89 14.96
N SER A 56 -2.99 10.78 15.82
CA SER A 56 -2.25 11.98 15.42
C SER A 56 -0.94 11.68 14.69
N SER A 57 -0.27 10.57 15.01
CA SER A 57 0.92 10.09 14.31
C SER A 57 0.55 9.46 12.98
N TYR A 58 -0.47 8.61 12.97
CA TYR A 58 -0.94 7.96 11.75
C TYR A 58 -1.41 8.94 10.68
N VAL A 59 -2.14 9.99 11.08
CA VAL A 59 -2.56 11.06 10.16
C VAL A 59 -1.37 11.74 9.50
N LYS A 60 -0.25 11.92 10.21
CA LYS A 60 0.98 12.49 9.63
C LYS A 60 1.63 11.54 8.62
N TYR A 61 1.49 10.23 8.81
CA TYR A 61 1.96 9.23 7.84
C TYR A 61 1.17 9.34 6.54
N GLU A 62 -0.17 9.34 6.58
CA GLU A 62 -1.00 9.46 5.37
C GLU A 62 -0.91 10.83 4.69
N GLN A 63 -0.50 11.87 5.41
CA GLN A 63 -0.26 13.20 4.85
C GLN A 63 1.15 13.38 4.26
N GLY A 64 2.02 12.37 4.35
CA GLY A 64 3.42 12.49 3.90
C GLY A 64 4.28 13.43 4.76
N LYS A 65 3.76 13.93 5.90
CA LYS A 65 4.49 14.81 6.82
C LYS A 65 5.51 14.07 7.67
N ARG A 66 5.36 12.76 7.81
CA ARG A 66 6.29 11.89 8.53
C ARG A 66 6.32 10.53 7.84
N SER A 67 7.49 9.90 7.80
CA SER A 67 7.59 8.53 7.31
C SER A 67 7.05 7.53 8.33
N ILE A 68 6.34 6.53 7.83
CA ILE A 68 5.88 5.43 8.66
C ILE A 68 7.08 4.52 8.99
N PRO A 69 7.32 4.22 10.27
CA PRO A 69 8.38 3.29 10.67
C PRO A 69 8.17 1.87 10.14
N ALA A 70 9.26 1.13 9.92
CA ALA A 70 9.22 -0.22 9.36
C ALA A 70 8.52 -1.23 10.29
N ASP A 71 8.67 -1.10 11.61
CA ASP A 71 7.96 -1.91 12.62
C ASP A 71 6.45 -1.72 12.56
N LYS A 72 5.99 -0.49 12.26
CA LYS A 72 4.58 -0.18 12.07
C LYS A 72 4.05 -0.75 10.76
N LEU A 73 4.83 -0.69 9.68
CA LEU A 73 4.50 -1.37 8.42
C LEU A 73 4.37 -2.88 8.60
N LEU A 74 5.28 -3.50 9.35
CA LEU A 74 5.20 -4.93 9.67
C LEU A 74 3.93 -5.26 10.45
N GLY A 75 3.52 -4.41 11.39
CA GLY A 75 2.25 -4.59 12.12
C GLY A 75 1.01 -4.57 11.23
N LEU A 76 1.05 -3.85 10.10
CA LEU A 76 -0.09 -3.76 9.17
C LEU A 76 -0.35 -5.04 8.37
N GLU A 77 0.64 -5.91 8.23
CA GLU A 77 0.51 -7.17 7.51
C GLU A 77 -0.63 -8.03 8.09
N LYS A 78 -0.79 -8.03 9.42
CA LYS A 78 -1.88 -8.69 10.15
C LYS A 78 -3.29 -8.15 9.84
N THR A 79 -3.39 -6.96 9.24
CA THR A 79 -4.68 -6.38 8.82
C THR A 79 -5.07 -6.81 7.39
N GLY A 80 -4.21 -7.56 6.70
CA GLY A 80 -4.36 -7.89 5.29
C GLY A 80 -3.91 -6.76 4.34
N ALA A 81 -3.15 -5.79 4.86
CA ALA A 81 -2.53 -4.75 4.05
C ALA A 81 -1.31 -5.28 3.28
N ASP A 82 -1.23 -5.00 1.99
CA ASP A 82 -0.07 -5.34 1.16
C ASP A 82 1.08 -4.35 1.41
N VAL A 83 1.98 -4.69 2.34
CA VAL A 83 3.16 -3.88 2.69
C VAL A 83 4.09 -3.70 1.48
N CYS A 84 4.20 -4.70 0.61
CA CYS A 84 5.00 -4.59 -0.60
C CYS A 84 4.43 -3.55 -1.56
N PHE A 85 3.10 -3.52 -1.74
CA PHE A 85 2.43 -2.46 -2.49
C PHE A 85 2.68 -1.08 -1.87
N ILE A 86 2.56 -0.94 -0.55
CA ILE A 86 2.79 0.34 0.13
C ILE A 86 4.19 0.88 -0.18
N LEU A 87 5.21 0.02 -0.10
CA LEU A 87 6.60 0.40 -0.34
C LEU A 87 6.92 0.62 -1.82
N THR A 88 6.50 -0.29 -2.69
CA THR A 88 7.02 -0.39 -4.07
C THR A 88 6.04 0.09 -5.14
N GLY A 89 4.75 0.20 -4.81
CA GLY A 89 3.68 0.45 -5.77
C GLY A 89 3.30 -0.74 -6.64
N LYS A 90 3.97 -1.88 -6.49
CA LYS A 90 3.62 -3.12 -7.19
C LYS A 90 2.78 -3.98 -6.25
N ARG A 91 1.56 -4.30 -6.68
CA ARG A 91 0.73 -5.25 -5.93
C ARG A 91 1.36 -6.61 -6.03
N VAL A 92 1.62 -7.23 -4.89
CA VAL A 92 1.85 -8.67 -4.90
C VAL A 92 0.45 -9.25 -4.96
N THR A 93 0.11 -9.87 -6.09
CA THR A 93 -1.02 -10.77 -6.11
C THR A 93 -0.65 -11.93 -5.19
N HIS A 94 -0.90 -11.81 -3.89
CA HIS A 94 -1.02 -12.95 -3.00
C HIS A 94 -2.43 -13.48 -3.22
N PRO A 95 -2.59 -14.58 -3.96
CA PRO A 95 -3.90 -15.19 -4.13
C PRO A 95 -4.41 -15.85 -2.83
N GLU A 96 -3.64 -15.80 -1.73
CA GLU A 96 -3.88 -16.50 -0.46
C GLU A 96 -5.29 -16.26 0.08
N GLY A 97 -5.79 -15.02 0.13
CA GLY A 97 -7.15 -14.76 0.63
C GLY A 97 -8.28 -15.33 -0.25
N HIS A 98 -8.04 -15.52 -1.55
CA HIS A 98 -9.04 -16.09 -2.47
C HIS A 98 -8.88 -17.60 -2.62
N ILE A 99 -7.66 -18.14 -2.58
CA ILE A 99 -7.39 -19.57 -2.70
C ILE A 99 -7.77 -20.28 -1.42
N GLU A 100 -7.41 -19.76 -0.24
CA GLU A 100 -7.78 -20.37 1.04
C GLU A 100 -9.29 -20.43 1.22
N LYS A 101 -9.99 -19.32 0.91
CA LYS A 101 -11.45 -19.28 0.94
C LYS A 101 -12.06 -20.27 -0.04
N ARG A 102 -11.60 -20.29 -1.30
CA ARG A 102 -12.12 -21.23 -2.30
C ARG A 102 -11.78 -22.67 -1.97
N PHE A 103 -10.65 -22.94 -1.34
CA PHE A 103 -10.25 -24.26 -0.86
C PHE A 103 -11.14 -24.73 0.28
N ALA A 104 -11.46 -23.84 1.24
CA ALA A 104 -12.38 -24.15 2.34
C ALA A 104 -13.82 -24.40 1.84
N GLU A 105 -14.21 -23.83 0.70
CA GLU A 105 -15.51 -24.07 0.05
C GLU A 105 -15.56 -25.40 -0.73
N LEU A 106 -14.43 -26.09 -0.95
CA LEU A 106 -14.39 -27.41 -1.58
C LEU A 106 -14.90 -28.49 -0.62
N ASP A 107 -15.46 -29.57 -1.18
CA ASP A 107 -15.73 -30.77 -0.39
C ASP A 107 -14.43 -31.47 0.05
N GLN A 108 -14.56 -32.40 0.99
CA GLN A 108 -13.42 -33.09 1.59
C GLN A 108 -12.58 -33.85 0.56
N HIS A 109 -13.19 -34.41 -0.49
CA HIS A 109 -12.46 -35.17 -1.51
C HIS A 109 -11.61 -34.25 -2.38
N ALA A 110 -12.18 -33.12 -2.82
CA ALA A 110 -11.48 -32.12 -3.59
C ALA A 110 -10.35 -31.45 -2.78
N GLN A 111 -10.56 -31.21 -1.47
CA GLN A 111 -9.48 -30.75 -0.59
C GLN A 111 -8.32 -31.75 -0.51
N GLN A 112 -8.63 -33.05 -0.40
CA GLN A 112 -7.65 -34.13 -0.36
C GLN A 112 -6.77 -34.15 -1.63
N ILE A 113 -7.40 -34.04 -2.81
CA ILE A 113 -6.71 -34.03 -4.11
C ILE A 113 -5.74 -32.84 -4.20
N VAL A 114 -6.20 -31.65 -3.83
CA VAL A 114 -5.36 -30.44 -3.86
C VAL A 114 -4.17 -30.58 -2.89
N GLN A 115 -4.38 -31.16 -1.71
CA GLN A 115 -3.33 -31.39 -0.73
C GLN A 115 -2.28 -32.40 -1.24
N GLU A 116 -2.70 -33.47 -1.91
CA GLU A 116 -1.79 -34.44 -2.55
C GLU A 116 -0.99 -33.78 -3.67
N LEU A 117 -1.63 -32.98 -4.52
CA LEU A 117 -0.98 -32.21 -5.59
C LEU A 117 0.09 -31.27 -5.04
N ILE A 118 -0.23 -30.50 -3.99
CA ILE A 118 0.73 -29.63 -3.31
C ILE A 118 1.91 -30.43 -2.76
N THR A 119 1.63 -31.56 -2.12
CA THR A 119 2.66 -32.42 -1.54
C THR A 119 3.58 -33.01 -2.62
N LEU A 120 3.03 -33.34 -3.79
CA LEU A 120 3.78 -33.86 -4.93
C LEU A 120 4.66 -32.79 -5.57
N LEU A 121 4.15 -31.56 -5.69
CA LEU A 121 4.86 -30.43 -6.32
C LEU A 121 5.95 -29.82 -5.43
N LEU A 122 5.85 -29.99 -4.11
CA LEU A 122 6.79 -29.42 -3.14
C LEU A 122 7.79 -30.44 -2.57
N LYS A 123 7.71 -31.71 -2.98
CA LYS A 123 8.74 -32.71 -2.69
C LYS A 123 9.78 -32.69 -3.81
N ASP A 124 11.02 -32.40 -3.46
CA ASP A 124 12.20 -32.68 -4.29
C ASP A 124 12.37 -34.18 -4.54
#